data_AF-A0A7K5EF21-F1
#
_entry.id   AF-A0A7K5EF21-F1
#
_cell.length_a   1.000
_cell.length_b   1.000
_cell.length_c   1.000
_cell.angle_alpha   90.00
_cell.angle_beta   90.00
_cell.angle_gamma   90.00
#
_symmetry.space_group_name_H-M   'P 1'
#
loop_
_entity.id
_entity.type
_entity.pdbx_description
1 polymer ?
#
loop_
_entity_poly.entity_id
_entity_poly.type
_entity_poly.pdbx_seq_one_letter_code
_entity_poly.pdbx_strand_id
1 'polypeptide(L)'
;AGRDATRAFASGDFTPAGLVDDVSGLSPPELLSIHGWLSFYNNNYEPVGKLVGRFYDENGAPTEALREAEAAIEEALQFQAESEQEKEQFPPCNSEWSSAKGTRFWCSTQSGGVHRDWAGVPRRLHRPGWRSSRCVCVRSSGPPRGRPQPGPHSDTGDLRDPHLQQYEGCHPLAQQCVLLT
;
A
#
# COMPACT_ATOMS: atom_id res chain seq x y z
N ALA A 1 -20.01 20.15 -19.57
CA ALA A 1 -18.89 21.09 -19.44
C ALA A 1 -19.27 22.18 -18.43
N GLY A 2 -18.31 22.69 -17.64
CA GLY A 2 -18.59 23.68 -16.59
C GLY A 2 -19.27 23.12 -15.33
N ARG A 3 -19.01 21.86 -15.00
CA ARG A 3 -19.48 21.20 -13.77
C ARG A 3 -18.30 20.55 -13.07
N ASP A 4 -18.40 20.43 -11.76
CA ASP A 4 -17.48 19.60 -10.99
C ASP A 4 -17.76 18.12 -11.29
N ALA A 5 -16.72 17.40 -11.69
CA ALA A 5 -16.75 15.99 -12.04
C ALA A 5 -15.68 15.20 -11.27
N THR A 6 -15.25 15.72 -10.11
CA THR A 6 -14.14 15.16 -9.33
C THR A 6 -14.31 13.66 -9.09
N ARG A 7 -15.51 13.18 -8.72
CA ARG A 7 -15.73 11.74 -8.51
C ARG A 7 -15.55 10.90 -9.78
N ALA A 8 -15.85 11.43 -10.96
CA ALA A 8 -15.71 10.71 -12.22
C ALA A 8 -14.26 10.32 -12.53
N PHE A 9 -13.28 11.08 -12.00
CA PHE A 9 -11.85 10.76 -12.11
C PHE A 9 -11.42 9.57 -11.25
N ALA A 10 -12.18 9.22 -10.22
CA ALA A 10 -12.03 7.99 -9.46
C ALA A 10 -12.84 6.84 -10.06
N SER A 11 -14.13 7.07 -10.36
CA SER A 11 -15.05 6.00 -10.78
C SER A 11 -14.93 5.60 -12.25
N GLY A 12 -14.41 6.49 -13.11
CA GLY A 12 -14.44 6.36 -14.56
C GLY A 12 -15.81 6.61 -15.20
N ASP A 13 -16.84 6.96 -14.42
CA ASP A 13 -18.18 7.24 -14.92
C ASP A 13 -18.35 8.72 -15.26
N PHE A 14 -18.20 9.06 -16.55
CA PHE A 14 -18.41 10.40 -17.09
C PHE A 14 -19.83 10.61 -17.68
N THR A 15 -20.78 9.71 -17.38
CA THR A 15 -22.19 9.94 -17.71
C THR A 15 -22.80 11.01 -16.79
N PRO A 16 -23.95 11.61 -17.13
CA PRO A 16 -24.58 12.63 -16.27
C PRO A 16 -24.82 12.18 -14.83
N ALA A 17 -24.98 10.88 -14.57
CA ALA A 17 -25.14 10.32 -13.24
C ALA A 17 -23.82 10.25 -12.44
N GLY A 18 -22.68 10.08 -13.13
CA GLY A 18 -21.35 10.00 -12.52
C GLY A 18 -20.65 11.34 -12.32
N LEU A 19 -21.17 12.44 -12.91
CA LEU A 19 -20.69 13.80 -12.69
C LEU A 19 -21.12 14.34 -11.31
N VAL A 20 -20.51 13.79 -10.27
CA VAL A 20 -20.76 14.09 -8.86
C VAL A 20 -19.54 14.78 -8.26
N ASP A 21 -19.78 15.83 -7.48
CA ASP A 21 -18.74 16.62 -6.80
C ASP A 21 -18.36 16.04 -5.43
N ASP A 22 -19.29 15.34 -4.78
CA ASP A 22 -19.10 14.71 -3.49
C ASP A 22 -18.10 13.55 -3.60
N VAL A 23 -17.01 13.60 -2.84
CA VAL A 23 -15.97 12.57 -2.77
C VAL A 23 -15.99 11.77 -1.47
N SER A 24 -16.98 12.02 -0.60
CA SER A 24 -17.15 11.26 0.63
C SER A 24 -17.37 9.78 0.37
N GLY A 25 -16.83 8.93 1.25
CA GLY A 25 -16.94 7.47 1.12
C GLY A 25 -16.12 6.84 -0.01
N LEU A 26 -15.30 7.61 -0.73
CA LEU A 26 -14.28 7.03 -1.61
C LEU A 26 -13.21 6.31 -0.79
N SER A 27 -12.73 5.19 -1.33
CA SER A 27 -11.63 4.43 -0.75
C SER A 27 -10.28 5.17 -0.92
N PRO A 28 -9.26 4.84 -0.12
CA PRO A 28 -7.93 5.46 -0.26
C PRO A 28 -7.35 5.37 -1.69
N PRO A 29 -7.43 4.24 -2.41
CA PRO A 29 -6.97 4.18 -3.81
C PRO A 29 -7.72 5.13 -4.76
N GLU A 30 -9.02 5.34 -4.55
CA GLU A 30 -9.83 6.26 -5.35
C GLU A 30 -9.47 7.72 -5.08
N LEU A 31 -9.23 8.08 -3.81
CA LEU A 31 -8.72 9.40 -3.43
C LEU A 31 -7.34 9.68 -4.02
N LEU A 32 -6.46 8.67 -4.02
CA LEU A 32 -5.15 8.76 -4.68
C LEU A 32 -5.27 8.92 -6.21
N SER A 33 -6.29 8.31 -6.83
CA SER A 33 -6.59 8.56 -8.25
C SER A 33 -6.95 10.02 -8.50
N ILE A 34 -7.84 10.60 -7.69
CA ILE A 34 -8.20 12.03 -7.77
C ILE A 34 -6.97 12.91 -7.59
N HIS A 35 -6.14 12.63 -6.58
CA HIS A 35 -4.89 13.35 -6.35
C HIS A 35 -3.93 13.26 -7.55
N GLY A 36 -3.84 12.08 -8.18
CA GLY A 36 -3.06 11.87 -9.41
C GLY A 36 -3.55 12.75 -10.56
N TRP A 37 -4.86 12.81 -10.78
CA TRP A 37 -5.47 13.68 -11.80
C TRP A 37 -5.27 15.16 -11.47
N LEU A 38 -5.42 15.58 -10.21
CA LEU A 38 -5.15 16.95 -9.78
C LEU A 38 -3.70 17.35 -10.09
N SER A 39 -2.74 16.50 -9.74
CA SER A 39 -1.32 16.70 -10.06
C SER A 39 -1.09 16.77 -11.58
N PHE A 40 -1.71 15.87 -12.36
CA PHE A 40 -1.65 15.91 -13.81
C PHE A 40 -2.15 17.26 -14.36
N TYR A 41 -3.32 17.73 -13.93
CA TYR A 41 -3.86 19.00 -14.44
C TYR A 41 -3.02 20.20 -14.01
N ASN A 42 -2.58 20.27 -12.76
CA ASN A 42 -1.72 21.34 -12.26
C ASN A 42 -0.38 21.43 -12.99
N ASN A 43 0.16 20.28 -13.44
CA ASN A 43 1.44 20.24 -14.15
C ASN A 43 1.33 20.48 -15.66
N ASN A 44 0.14 20.31 -16.25
CA ASN A 44 -0.06 20.33 -17.70
C ASN A 44 -0.95 21.48 -18.19
N TYR A 45 -1.62 22.22 -17.30
CA TYR A 45 -2.56 23.29 -17.64
C TYR A 45 -2.41 24.48 -16.70
N GLU A 46 -2.65 25.67 -17.21
CA GLU A 46 -2.69 26.90 -16.40
C GLU A 46 -4.05 27.01 -15.69
N PRO A 47 -4.09 27.09 -14.34
CA PRO A 47 -5.34 27.30 -13.61
C PRO A 47 -5.93 28.69 -13.90
N VAL A 48 -7.16 28.74 -14.40
CA VAL A 48 -7.85 30.01 -14.73
C VAL A 48 -8.76 30.55 -13.63
N GLY A 49 -8.94 29.81 -12.54
CA GLY A 49 -9.79 30.20 -11.42
C GLY A 49 -10.25 29.01 -10.58
N LYS A 50 -11.20 29.29 -9.68
CA LYS A 50 -11.84 28.30 -8.81
C LYS A 50 -13.31 28.16 -9.18
N LEU A 51 -13.85 26.94 -9.07
CA LEU A 51 -15.26 26.69 -9.28
C LEU A 51 -16.03 26.90 -7.97
N VAL A 52 -16.93 27.87 -7.94
CA VAL A 52 -17.85 28.08 -6.82
C VAL A 52 -18.77 26.87 -6.70
N GLY A 53 -18.83 26.25 -5.53
CA GLY A 53 -19.58 25.02 -5.29
C GLY A 53 -19.12 24.29 -4.03
N ARG A 54 -19.03 22.95 -4.10
CA ARG A 54 -18.71 22.12 -2.95
C ARG A 54 -17.38 22.45 -2.31
N PHE A 55 -16.33 22.69 -3.10
CA PHE A 55 -14.97 22.85 -2.59
C PHE A 55 -14.56 24.31 -2.34
N TYR A 56 -15.16 25.27 -3.05
CA TYR A 56 -14.87 26.69 -2.89
C TYR A 56 -16.16 27.52 -2.82
N ASP A 57 -16.19 28.50 -1.92
CA ASP A 57 -17.32 29.42 -1.79
C ASP A 57 -17.29 30.55 -2.84
N GLU A 58 -18.26 31.47 -2.76
CA GLU A 58 -18.40 32.63 -3.67
C GLU A 58 -17.18 33.58 -3.65
N ASN A 59 -16.39 33.56 -2.59
CA ASN A 59 -15.16 34.34 -2.45
C ASN A 59 -13.92 33.55 -2.88
N GLY A 60 -14.09 32.30 -3.32
CA GLY A 60 -13.00 31.38 -3.62
C GLY A 60 -12.28 30.84 -2.38
N ALA A 61 -12.89 30.95 -1.19
CA ALA A 61 -12.34 30.40 0.04
C ALA A 61 -12.64 28.88 0.12
N PRO A 62 -11.72 28.08 0.68
CA PRO A 62 -11.91 26.64 0.84
C PRO A 62 -13.07 26.36 1.79
N THR A 63 -13.98 25.48 1.38
CA THR A 63 -15.07 24.99 2.23
C THR A 63 -14.58 23.87 3.16
N GLU A 64 -15.43 23.43 4.08
CA GLU A 64 -15.11 22.28 4.92
C GLU A 64 -14.97 20.98 4.12
N ALA A 65 -15.80 20.79 3.08
CA ALA A 65 -15.71 19.62 2.22
C ALA A 65 -14.37 19.50 1.49
N LEU A 66 -13.73 20.64 1.15
CA LEU A 66 -12.37 20.61 0.58
C LEU A 66 -11.34 20.20 1.62
N ARG A 67 -11.40 20.74 2.84
CA ARG A 67 -10.48 20.38 3.92
C ARG A 67 -10.57 18.90 4.28
N GLU A 68 -11.78 18.36 4.35
CA GLU A 68 -12.02 16.94 4.60
C GLU A 68 -11.43 16.07 3.47
N ALA A 69 -11.64 16.46 2.21
CA ALA A 69 -11.08 15.74 1.06
C ALA A 69 -9.55 15.78 1.04
N GLU A 70 -8.95 16.95 1.28
CA GLU A 70 -7.49 17.12 1.35
C GLU A 70 -6.88 16.31 2.50
N ALA A 71 -7.50 16.32 3.68
CA ALA A 71 -7.05 15.52 4.82
C ALA A 71 -7.13 14.01 4.54
N ALA A 72 -8.21 13.54 3.91
CA ALA A 72 -8.35 12.13 3.53
C ALA A 72 -7.33 11.71 2.46
N ILE A 73 -7.00 12.60 1.51
CA ILE A 73 -5.93 12.38 0.53
C ILE A 73 -4.56 12.31 1.23
N GLU A 74 -4.29 13.22 2.18
CA GLU A 74 -3.04 13.21 2.94
C GLU A 74 -2.86 11.91 3.73
N GLU A 75 -3.91 11.45 4.42
CA GLU A 75 -3.90 10.16 5.12
C GLU A 75 -3.65 8.99 4.15
N ALA A 76 -4.30 8.99 2.97
CA ALA A 76 -4.09 7.97 1.96
C ALA A 76 -2.65 7.95 1.43
N LEU A 77 -2.03 9.12 1.23
CA LEU A 77 -0.62 9.25 0.82
C LEU A 77 0.33 8.74 1.90
N GLN A 78 0.09 9.07 3.17
CA GLN A 78 0.89 8.58 4.29
C GLN A 78 0.82 7.06 4.37
N PHE A 79 -0.39 6.49 4.32
CA PHE A 79 -0.59 5.04 4.34
C PHE A 79 0.08 4.34 3.14
N GLN A 80 0.01 4.95 1.94
CA GLN A 80 0.70 4.43 0.76
C GLN A 80 2.22 4.41 0.96
N ALA A 81 2.79 5.50 1.48
CA ALA A 81 4.22 5.61 1.75
C ALA A 81 4.69 4.57 2.78
N GLU A 82 3.95 4.39 3.88
CA GLU A 82 4.23 3.35 4.89
C GLU A 82 4.12 1.94 4.32
N SER A 83 3.12 1.68 3.47
CA SER A 83 2.94 0.39 2.81
C SER A 83 4.08 0.06 1.85
N GLU A 84 4.55 1.03 1.06
CA GLU A 84 5.69 0.81 0.17
C GLU A 84 7.01 0.64 0.95
N GLN A 85 7.23 1.39 2.04
CA GLN A 85 8.38 1.17 2.92
C GLN A 85 8.39 -0.23 3.55
N GLU A 86 7.23 -0.69 4.05
CA GLU A 86 7.13 -2.06 4.58
C GLU A 86 7.32 -3.09 3.47
N LYS A 87 6.85 -2.85 2.25
CA LYS A 87 7.02 -3.76 1.12
C LYS A 87 8.49 -3.86 0.67
N GLU A 88 9.27 -2.79 0.76
CA GLU A 88 10.72 -2.82 0.53
C GLU A 88 11.42 -3.71 1.58
N GLN A 89 11.00 -3.62 2.86
CA GLN A 89 11.57 -4.41 3.95
C GLN A 89 11.09 -5.88 3.93
N PHE A 90 9.79 -6.07 3.72
CA PHE A 90 9.03 -7.32 3.80
C PHE A 90 8.17 -7.50 2.54
N PRO A 91 8.79 -7.74 1.38
CA PRO A 91 8.05 -7.93 0.15
C PRO A 91 7.17 -9.18 0.23
N PRO A 92 5.96 -9.16 -0.36
CA PRO A 92 5.10 -10.34 -0.45
C PRO A 92 5.83 -11.55 -1.03
N CYS A 93 5.55 -12.74 -0.48
CA CYS A 93 6.03 -13.99 -1.08
C CYS A 93 5.45 -14.19 -2.47
N ASN A 94 6.18 -14.93 -3.32
CA ASN A 94 5.55 -15.57 -4.46
C ASN A 94 4.67 -16.72 -3.94
N SER A 95 3.53 -16.96 -4.58
CA SER A 95 2.56 -17.96 -4.14
C SER A 95 1.90 -18.69 -5.29
N GLU A 96 1.67 -19.98 -5.11
CA GLU A 96 0.81 -20.79 -5.96
C GLU A 96 -0.12 -21.63 -5.09
N TRP A 97 -1.32 -21.91 -5.60
CA TRP A 97 -2.28 -22.79 -4.94
C TRP A 97 -2.81 -23.81 -5.93
N SER A 98 -3.01 -25.04 -5.46
CA SER A 98 -3.76 -26.05 -6.18
C SER A 98 -4.54 -26.93 -5.20
N SER A 99 -5.69 -27.44 -5.63
CA SER A 99 -6.50 -28.34 -4.80
C SER A 99 -5.76 -29.61 -4.38
N ALA A 100 -4.85 -30.12 -5.22
CA ALA A 100 -4.10 -31.35 -4.95
C ALA A 100 -2.87 -31.15 -4.04
N LYS A 101 -2.26 -29.96 -4.03
CA LYS A 101 -0.98 -29.71 -3.34
C LYS A 101 -1.07 -28.66 -2.22
N GLY A 102 -2.24 -28.05 -2.04
CA GLY A 102 -2.43 -26.94 -1.10
C GLY A 102 -1.75 -25.66 -1.58
N THR A 103 -1.30 -24.84 -0.63
CA THR A 103 -0.65 -23.55 -0.91
C THR A 103 0.85 -23.65 -0.79
N ARG A 104 1.58 -23.24 -1.81
CA ARG A 104 3.05 -23.12 -1.77
C ARG A 104 3.44 -21.65 -1.86
N PHE A 105 4.28 -21.22 -0.92
CA PHE A 105 4.90 -19.91 -0.93
C PHE A 105 6.42 -20.06 -1.08
N TRP A 106 7.07 -19.15 -1.79
CA TRP A 106 8.52 -19.11 -1.88
C TRP A 106 9.07 -17.69 -2.02
N CYS A 107 10.33 -17.55 -1.67
CA CYS A 107 11.09 -16.32 -1.76
C CYS A 107 12.24 -16.49 -2.74
N SER A 108 12.43 -15.49 -3.59
CA SER A 108 13.54 -15.39 -4.53
C SER A 108 14.10 -13.97 -4.52
N THR A 109 15.12 -13.71 -5.34
CA THR A 109 15.64 -12.34 -5.54
C THR A 109 14.60 -11.41 -6.15
N GLN A 110 13.47 -11.94 -6.64
CA GLN A 110 12.33 -11.18 -7.14
C GLN A 110 11.02 -11.72 -6.53
N SER A 111 10.48 -11.00 -5.54
CA SER A 111 9.23 -11.36 -4.88
C SER A 111 8.43 -10.08 -4.60
N GLY A 112 7.11 -10.13 -4.76
CA GLY A 112 6.25 -8.98 -4.46
C GLY A 112 6.52 -7.72 -5.29
N GLY A 113 7.13 -7.86 -6.47
CA GLY A 113 7.55 -6.76 -7.33
C GLY A 113 8.86 -6.08 -6.94
N VAL A 114 9.58 -6.58 -5.91
CA VAL A 114 10.84 -6.00 -5.43
C VAL A 114 12.02 -6.87 -5.84
N HIS A 115 13.05 -6.26 -6.45
CA HIS A 115 14.30 -6.92 -6.82
C HIS A 115 15.38 -6.71 -5.75
N ARG A 116 16.03 -7.79 -5.31
CA ARG A 116 16.97 -7.79 -4.16
C ARG A 116 18.17 -8.70 -4.43
N ASP A 117 19.24 -8.50 -3.68
CA ASP A 117 20.46 -9.33 -3.68
C ASP A 117 20.34 -10.62 -2.84
N TRP A 118 19.20 -10.83 -2.19
CA TRP A 118 18.91 -12.00 -1.36
C TRP A 118 17.51 -12.56 -1.65
N ALA A 119 17.34 -13.87 -1.50
CA ALA A 119 16.04 -14.52 -1.64
C ALA A 119 15.20 -14.38 -0.35
N GLY A 120 15.76 -14.86 0.76
CA GLY A 120 15.14 -14.83 2.08
C GLY A 120 14.25 -16.03 2.34
N VAL A 121 13.49 -15.97 3.44
CA VAL A 121 12.65 -17.07 3.91
C VAL A 121 11.21 -16.59 4.12
N PRO A 122 10.20 -17.42 3.81
CA PRO A 122 8.80 -17.07 4.05
C PRO A 122 8.49 -16.92 5.55
N ARG A 123 7.77 -15.87 5.91
CA ARG A 123 7.20 -15.64 7.26
C ARG A 123 5.79 -15.08 7.16
N ARG A 124 5.00 -15.32 8.21
CA ARG A 124 3.72 -14.65 8.43
C ARG A 124 3.99 -13.31 9.10
N LEU A 125 3.67 -12.21 8.42
CA LEU A 125 3.69 -10.88 9.02
C LEU A 125 2.29 -10.55 9.55
N HIS A 126 2.22 -10.20 10.84
CA HIS A 126 1.00 -9.78 11.52
C HIS A 126 1.02 -8.26 11.72
N ARG A 127 -0.09 -7.59 11.38
CA ARG A 127 -0.26 -6.17 11.66
C ARG A 127 -1.34 -5.98 12.73
N PRO A 128 -1.12 -5.11 13.74
CA PRO A 128 -2.18 -4.70 14.64
C PRO A 128 -3.40 -4.19 13.87
N GLY A 129 -4.60 -4.63 14.26
CA GLY A 129 -5.85 -4.27 13.57
C GLY A 129 -6.19 -5.12 12.34
N TRP A 130 -5.27 -5.95 11.83
CA TRP A 130 -5.54 -6.84 10.72
C TRP A 130 -5.96 -8.23 11.24
N ARG A 131 -7.02 -8.80 10.65
CA ARG A 131 -7.54 -10.13 11.06
C ARG A 131 -6.70 -11.29 10.53
N SER A 132 -5.89 -11.06 9.50
CA SER A 132 -5.09 -12.09 8.84
C SER A 132 -3.63 -11.66 8.71
N SER A 133 -2.73 -12.63 8.78
CA SER A 133 -1.33 -12.46 8.42
C SER A 133 -1.12 -12.58 6.92
N ARG A 134 -0.11 -11.91 6.38
CA ARG A 134 0.34 -12.08 4.99
C ARG A 134 1.70 -12.77 4.93
N CYS A 135 1.97 -13.51 3.85
CA CYS A 135 3.29 -14.08 3.61
C CYS A 135 4.26 -12.99 3.13
N VAL A 136 5.41 -12.87 3.78
CA VAL A 136 6.50 -11.97 3.39
C VAL A 136 7.85 -12.69 3.32
N CYS A 137 8.74 -12.18 2.47
CA CYS A 137 10.10 -12.66 2.36
C CYS A 137 11.05 -11.90 3.28
N VAL A 138 11.68 -12.63 4.20
CA VAL A 138 12.49 -12.04 5.28
C VAL A 138 13.95 -12.39 5.09
N ARG A 139 14.83 -11.39 5.25
CA ARG A 139 16.27 -11.60 5.14
C ARG A 139 16.74 -12.45 6.32
N SER A 140 17.44 -13.54 6.06
CA SER A 140 17.89 -14.49 7.09
C SER A 140 19.35 -14.33 7.49
N SER A 141 20.08 -13.38 6.91
CA SER A 141 21.48 -13.09 7.20
C SER A 141 21.80 -11.60 7.05
N GLY A 142 22.94 -11.17 7.57
CA GLY A 142 23.36 -9.78 7.61
C GLY A 142 22.81 -9.03 8.83
N PRO A 143 23.18 -7.75 8.97
CA PRO A 143 22.60 -6.88 9.98
C PRO A 143 21.10 -6.64 9.70
N PRO A 144 20.28 -6.47 10.75
CA PRO A 144 18.88 -6.14 10.61
C PRO A 144 18.70 -4.78 9.92
N ARG A 145 17.79 -4.72 8.96
CA ARG A 145 17.34 -3.49 8.30
C ARG A 145 16.26 -2.88 9.19
N GLY A 146 16.67 -2.00 10.09
CA GLY A 146 15.76 -1.39 11.07
C GLY A 146 16.50 -0.57 12.12
N ARG A 147 15.83 -0.29 13.24
CA ARG A 147 16.41 0.55 14.31
C ARG A 147 17.72 -0.08 14.81
N PRO A 148 18.85 0.66 14.80
CA PRO A 148 20.12 0.13 15.28
C PRO A 148 19.98 -0.26 16.75
N GLN A 149 20.10 -1.56 17.03
CA GLN A 149 20.11 -2.10 18.38
C GLN A 149 21.52 -1.93 18.98
N PRO A 150 21.70 -1.34 20.17
CA PRO A 150 23.00 -1.32 20.82
C PRO A 150 23.40 -2.74 21.24
N GLY A 151 24.58 -3.21 20.82
CA GLY A 151 25.15 -4.51 21.18
C GLY A 151 25.61 -5.34 19.97
N PRO A 152 26.21 -6.54 20.19
CA PRO A 152 26.59 -7.43 19.11
C PRO A 152 25.36 -7.86 18.31
N HIS A 153 25.32 -7.52 17.03
CA HIS A 153 24.24 -7.93 16.14
C HIS A 153 24.37 -9.43 15.82
N SER A 154 23.27 -10.17 15.98
CA SER A 154 23.18 -11.51 15.41
C SER A 154 23.08 -11.39 13.89
N ASP A 155 23.87 -12.17 13.16
CA ASP A 155 23.89 -12.22 11.70
C ASP A 155 22.68 -12.95 11.10
N THR A 156 21.49 -12.64 11.63
CA THR A 156 20.22 -13.33 11.35
C THR A 156 19.29 -12.50 10.47
N GLY A 157 19.77 -11.38 9.91
CA GLY A 157 18.94 -10.43 9.17
C GLY A 157 17.75 -9.94 10.00
N ASP A 158 16.57 -9.99 9.39
CA ASP A 158 15.33 -9.42 9.93
C ASP A 158 14.45 -10.46 10.66
N LEU A 159 14.97 -11.67 10.90
CA LEU A 159 14.22 -12.78 11.51
C LEU A 159 13.71 -12.52 12.94
N ARG A 160 14.21 -11.48 13.61
CA ARG A 160 13.87 -11.14 14.99
C ARG A 160 12.78 -10.07 15.11
N ASP A 161 12.19 -9.63 14.00
CA ASP A 161 11.06 -8.71 14.05
C ASP A 161 9.89 -9.34 14.83
N PRO A 162 9.34 -8.66 15.85
CA PRO A 162 8.32 -9.21 16.74
C PRO A 162 6.97 -9.48 16.04
N HIS A 163 6.75 -8.91 14.86
CA HIS A 163 5.53 -9.10 14.08
C HIS A 163 5.60 -10.32 13.15
N LEU A 164 6.75 -10.99 13.09
CA LEU A 164 6.95 -12.16 12.25
C LEU A 164 6.70 -13.47 13.00
N GLN A 165 6.02 -14.40 12.33
CA GLN A 165 5.81 -15.76 12.79
C GLN A 165 6.26 -16.77 11.73
N GLN A 166 6.84 -17.88 12.18
CA GLN A 166 7.21 -19.00 11.31
C GLN A 166 5.96 -19.78 10.87
N TYR A 167 6.05 -20.41 9.70
CA TYR A 167 5.04 -21.39 9.28
C TYR A 167 5.31 -22.73 9.96
N GLU A 168 4.30 -23.28 10.61
CA GLU A 168 4.35 -24.64 11.17
C GLU A 168 4.58 -25.67 10.07
N GLY A 169 5.41 -26.69 10.34
CA GLY A 169 5.74 -27.75 9.38
C GLY A 169 6.76 -27.38 8.30
N CYS A 170 7.23 -26.13 8.25
CA CYS A 170 8.24 -25.67 7.30
C CYS A 170 9.59 -25.45 8.00
N HIS A 171 10.69 -25.81 7.33
CA HIS A 171 12.02 -25.60 7.88
C HIS A 171 12.29 -24.09 8.06
N PRO A 172 12.79 -23.63 9.23
CA PRO A 172 12.93 -22.20 9.55
C PRO A 172 13.74 -21.41 8.52
N LEU A 173 14.73 -22.04 7.89
CA LEU A 173 15.60 -21.42 6.90
C LEU A 173 15.30 -21.81 5.44
N ALA A 174 14.19 -22.52 5.19
CA ALA A 174 13.83 -22.86 3.81
C ALA A 174 13.32 -21.62 3.06
N GLN A 175 13.71 -21.52 1.79
CA GLN A 175 13.25 -20.47 0.88
C GLN A 175 11.82 -20.73 0.37
N GLN A 176 11.25 -21.90 0.66
CA GLN A 176 9.89 -22.27 0.29
C GLN A 176 9.17 -22.99 1.43
N CYS A 177 7.85 -22.88 1.45
CA CYS A 177 6.98 -23.54 2.40
C CYS A 177 5.72 -24.03 1.68
N VAL A 178 5.29 -25.26 1.98
CA VAL A 178 4.08 -25.88 1.42
C VAL A 178 3.13 -26.18 2.57
N LEU A 179 1.95 -25.58 2.54
CA LEU A 179 0.88 -25.82 3.50
C LEU A 179 -0.16 -26.71 2.82
N LEU A 180 -0.27 -27.94 3.31
CA LEU A 180 -1.34 -28.85 2.91
C LEU A 180 -2.65 -28.33 3.51
N THR A 181 -3.70 -28.31 2.69
CA THR A 181 -5.09 -28.07 3.12
C THR A 181 -5.71 -29.34 3.66
#